data_AF-A0A535TUB1-F1
#
_entry.id   AF-A0A535TUB1-F1
#
_cell.length_a   1.000
_cell.length_b   1.000
_cell.length_c   1.000
_cell.angle_alpha   90.00
_cell.angle_beta   90.00
_cell.angle_gamma   90.00
#
_symmetry.space_group_name_H-M   'P 1'
#
loop_
_entity.id
_entity.type
_entity.pdbx_description
1 polymer ?
#
loop_
_entity_poly.entity_id
_entity_poly.type
_entity_poly.pdbx_seq_one_letter_code
_entity_poly.pdbx_strand_id
1 'polypeptide(L)'
;MADWSFEKAHTWEDLLAAHDKWMLDYNFQKHMAHEERQDGCHSPAEVLGWIKGVQPELALVHQAFSAICETRRLNKAGYAKFRNCSLYGERGLAGETALVNIFQD
;
A
#
# COMPACT_ATOMS: atom_id res chain seq x y z
N MET A 1 11.97 0.37 17.14
CA MET A 1 12.81 0.14 15.95
C MET A 1 12.20 0.77 14.68
N ALA A 2 10.88 0.71 14.52
CA ALA A 2 10.15 1.38 13.45
C ALA A 2 10.45 2.90 13.41
N ASP A 3 10.19 3.59 14.53
CA ASP A 3 10.18 5.05 14.60
C ASP A 3 11.50 5.68 14.18
N TRP A 4 12.63 5.17 14.68
CA TRP A 4 13.96 5.67 14.32
C TRP A 4 14.28 5.51 12.83
N SER A 5 13.91 4.38 12.22
CA SER A 5 14.23 4.11 10.80
C SER A 5 13.35 4.97 9.88
N PHE A 6 12.09 5.16 10.25
CA PHE A 6 11.17 6.04 9.53
C PHE A 6 11.54 7.52 9.66
N GLU A 7 11.98 7.97 10.84
CA GLU A 7 12.49 9.33 11.04
C GLU A 7 13.74 9.67 10.21
N LYS A 8 14.50 8.65 9.79
CA LYS A 8 15.71 8.81 8.97
C LYS A 8 15.47 8.69 7.46
N ALA A 9 14.28 8.29 7.04
CA ALA A 9 13.92 8.19 5.64
C ALA A 9 13.57 9.59 5.09
N HIS A 10 14.39 10.11 4.19
CA HIS A 10 14.16 11.44 3.57
C HIS A 10 13.76 11.34 2.09
N THR A 11 13.88 10.15 1.50
CA THR A 11 13.41 9.86 0.15
C THR A 11 12.34 8.78 0.19
N TRP A 12 11.59 8.66 -0.91
CA TRP A 12 10.59 7.60 -1.05
C TRP A 12 11.25 6.21 -1.03
N GLU A 13 12.40 6.08 -1.67
CA GLU A 13 13.19 4.87 -1.70
C GLU A 13 13.66 4.46 -0.29
N ASP A 14 14.12 5.43 0.51
CA ASP A 14 14.51 5.17 1.91
C ASP A 14 13.30 4.72 2.74
N LEU A 15 12.13 5.32 2.51
CA LEU A 15 10.91 4.97 3.23
C LEU A 15 10.47 3.55 2.93
N LEU A 16 10.51 3.13 1.66
CA LEU A 16 10.24 1.76 1.25
C LEU A 16 11.23 0.78 1.88
N ALA A 17 12.53 1.08 1.85
CA ALA A 17 13.54 0.23 2.46
C ALA A 17 13.36 0.10 3.99
N ALA A 18 13.04 1.20 4.67
CA ALA A 18 12.75 1.20 6.11
C ALA A 18 11.49 0.39 6.43
N HIS A 19 10.44 0.54 5.61
CA HIS A 19 9.21 -0.22 5.73
C HIS A 19 9.43 -1.72 5.56
N ASP A 20 10.13 -2.14 4.50
CA ASP A 20 10.37 -3.56 4.22
C ASP A 20 11.20 -4.20 5.34
N LYS A 21 12.22 -3.49 5.82
CA LYS A 21 13.00 -3.93 6.97
C LYS A 21 12.12 -4.05 8.23
N TRP A 22 11.29 -3.06 8.51
CA TRP A 22 10.39 -3.10 9.66
C TRP A 22 9.40 -4.26 9.57
N MET A 23 8.79 -4.49 8.39
CA MET A 23 7.87 -5.60 8.16
C MET A 23 8.52 -6.96 8.40
N LEU A 24 9.76 -7.14 7.93
CA LEU A 24 10.51 -8.38 8.17
C LEU A 24 10.86 -8.53 9.65
N ASP A 25 11.51 -7.53 10.25
CA ASP A 25 11.96 -7.61 11.64
C ASP A 25 10.77 -7.81 12.58
N TYR A 26 9.66 -7.09 12.38
CA TYR A 26 8.47 -7.19 13.23
C TYR A 26 7.81 -8.56 13.17
N ASN A 27 7.73 -9.18 12.00
CA ASN A 27 7.07 -10.48 11.88
C ASN A 27 7.90 -11.65 12.42
N PHE A 28 9.24 -11.51 12.49
CA PHE A 28 10.14 -12.61 12.87
C PHE A 28 10.86 -12.43 14.21
N GLN A 29 10.86 -11.23 14.78
CA GLN A 29 11.39 -11.03 16.13
C GLN A 29 10.46 -11.63 17.19
N LYS A 30 11.03 -11.99 18.35
CA LYS A 30 10.24 -12.41 19.51
C LYS A 30 9.44 -11.25 20.06
N HIS A 31 8.16 -11.47 20.34
CA HIS A 31 7.27 -10.47 20.92
C HIS A 31 6.95 -10.79 22.37
N MET A 32 6.97 -9.75 23.21
CA MET A 32 6.52 -9.82 24.62
C MET A 32 5.13 -10.46 24.75
N ALA A 33 4.20 -10.12 23.85
CA ALA A 33 2.85 -10.68 23.81
C ALA A 33 2.81 -12.20 23.55
N HIS A 34 3.93 -12.81 23.18
CA HIS A 34 4.05 -14.24 22.89
C HIS A 34 5.10 -14.93 23.77
N GLU A 35 5.67 -14.25 24.76
CA GLU A 35 6.75 -14.77 25.60
C GLU A 35 6.32 -15.98 26.44
N GLU A 36 5.11 -15.93 27.02
CA GLU A 36 4.61 -16.98 27.93
C GLU A 36 4.03 -18.22 27.20
N ARG A 37 4.08 -18.25 25.86
CA ARG A 37 3.54 -19.36 25.09
C ARG A 37 4.35 -20.64 25.32
N GLN A 38 3.63 -21.75 25.52
CA GLN A 38 4.22 -23.06 25.81
C GLN A 38 4.47 -23.91 24.56
N ASP A 39 4.00 -23.47 23.39
CA ASP A 39 4.16 -24.17 22.10
C ASP A 39 5.47 -23.80 21.38
N GLY A 40 6.31 -22.97 22.00
CA GLY A 40 7.60 -22.55 21.45
C GLY A 40 7.52 -21.50 20.34
N CYS A 41 6.31 -21.05 19.98
CA CYS A 41 6.10 -19.99 19.00
C CYS A 41 6.17 -18.62 19.68
N HIS A 42 7.14 -17.78 19.32
CA HIS A 42 7.36 -16.52 20.03
C HIS A 42 7.39 -15.28 19.11
N SER A 43 7.35 -15.46 17.80
CA SER A 43 7.18 -14.39 16.80
C SER A 43 5.79 -14.44 16.15
N PRO A 44 5.27 -13.32 15.60
CA PRO A 44 4.02 -13.33 14.84
C PRO A 44 3.99 -14.37 13.73
N ALA A 45 5.09 -14.52 12.98
CA ALA A 45 5.18 -15.48 11.88
C ALA A 45 5.05 -16.94 12.37
N GLU A 46 5.63 -17.28 13.52
CA GLU A 46 5.47 -18.62 14.12
C GLU A 46 4.05 -18.82 14.66
N VAL A 47 3.51 -17.81 15.35
CA VAL A 47 2.16 -17.85 15.92
C VAL A 47 1.09 -17.97 14.85
N LEU A 48 1.26 -17.31 13.70
CA LEU A 48 0.32 -17.30 12.58
C LEU A 48 0.71 -18.27 11.47
N GLY A 49 1.83 -19.00 11.59
CA GLY A 49 2.37 -19.83 10.51
C GLY A 49 1.45 -20.99 10.09
N TRP A 50 0.52 -21.39 10.97
CA TRP A 50 -0.51 -22.38 10.68
C TRP A 50 -1.78 -21.77 10.04
N ILE A 51 -1.95 -20.44 10.11
CA ILE A 51 -3.02 -19.73 9.41
C ILE A 51 -2.60 -19.57 7.96
N LYS A 52 -3.07 -20.50 7.12
CA LYS A 52 -3.00 -20.35 5.68
C LYS A 52 -4.11 -19.40 5.28
N GLY A 53 -3.75 -18.19 4.85
CA GLY A 53 -4.72 -17.19 4.40
C GLY A 53 -5.72 -17.77 3.40
N VAL A 54 -6.91 -17.18 3.34
CA VAL A 54 -7.94 -17.60 2.39
C VAL A 54 -7.58 -17.04 1.01
N GLN A 55 -7.62 -17.88 -0.03
CA GLN A 55 -7.59 -17.38 -1.40
C GLN A 55 -8.97 -16.77 -1.70
N PRO A 56 -9.07 -15.45 -1.86
CA PRO A 56 -10.34 -14.82 -2.19
C PRO A 56 -10.80 -15.25 -3.59
N GLU A 57 -12.11 -15.23 -3.82
CA GLU A 57 -12.66 -15.45 -5.16
C GLU A 57 -12.10 -14.41 -6.13
N LEU A 58 -11.70 -14.85 -7.33
CA LEU A 58 -11.12 -13.96 -8.34
C LEU A 58 -12.04 -12.78 -8.67
N ALA A 59 -13.36 -12.99 -8.68
CA ALA A 59 -14.35 -11.93 -8.88
C ALA A 59 -14.29 -10.86 -7.77
N LEU A 60 -14.08 -11.25 -6.51
CA LEU A 60 -13.96 -10.34 -5.38
C LEU A 60 -12.65 -9.54 -5.47
N VAL A 61 -11.55 -10.20 -5.85
CA VAL A 61 -10.27 -9.51 -6.11
C VAL A 61 -10.46 -8.50 -7.24
N HIS A 62 -11.05 -8.91 -8.35
CA HIS A 62 -11.35 -7.99 -9.43
C HIS A 62 -12.23 -6.85 -8.97
N GLN A 63 -13.29 -7.08 -8.19
CA GLN A 63 -14.13 -6.00 -7.69
C GLN A 63 -13.35 -5.00 -6.82
N ALA A 64 -12.60 -5.48 -5.83
CA ALA A 64 -11.83 -4.64 -4.91
C ALA A 64 -10.75 -3.80 -5.63
N PHE A 65 -10.13 -4.37 -6.66
CA PHE A 65 -9.08 -3.71 -7.44
C PHE A 65 -9.56 -3.14 -8.77
N SER A 66 -10.85 -3.25 -9.10
CA SER A 66 -11.43 -2.64 -10.29
C SER A 66 -11.65 -1.17 -10.00
N ALA A 67 -10.77 -0.35 -10.56
CA ALA A 67 -11.02 1.06 -10.61
C ALA A 67 -12.27 1.34 -11.46
N ILE A 68 -13.18 2.17 -10.96
CA ILE A 68 -14.08 2.90 -11.86
C ILE A 68 -13.19 3.86 -12.64
N CYS A 69 -13.14 3.66 -13.95
CA CYS A 69 -12.32 4.45 -14.84
C CYS A 69 -13.15 5.59 -15.42
N GLU A 70 -12.74 6.83 -15.18
CA GLU A 70 -13.30 7.99 -15.87
C GLU A 70 -12.28 8.62 -16.82
N THR A 71 -12.68 8.73 -18.07
CA THR A 71 -11.90 9.42 -19.09
C THR A 71 -12.04 10.93 -18.91
N ARG A 72 -10.92 11.64 -18.78
CA ARG A 72 -10.86 13.10 -18.59
C ARG A 72 -9.84 13.71 -19.56
N ARG A 73 -10.08 14.95 -20.01
CA ARG A 73 -9.07 15.71 -20.77
C ARG A 73 -8.26 16.58 -19.84
N LEU A 74 -6.94 16.55 -20.02
CA LEU A 74 -6.03 17.41 -19.28
C LEU A 74 -6.14 18.85 -19.75
N ASN A 75 -6.14 19.79 -18.81
CA ASN A 75 -6.13 21.21 -19.12
C ASN A 75 -4.73 21.64 -19.62
N LYS A 76 -4.60 22.92 -20.03
CA LYS A 76 -3.33 23.46 -20.53
C LYS A 76 -2.15 23.38 -19.54
N ALA A 77 -2.46 23.29 -18.25
CA ALA A 77 -1.48 23.16 -17.19
C ALA A 77 -1.18 21.69 -16.79
N GLY A 78 -1.81 20.71 -17.46
CA GLY A 78 -1.58 19.29 -17.20
C GLY A 78 -2.47 18.66 -16.12
N TYR A 79 -3.57 19.32 -15.74
CA TYR A 79 -4.47 18.82 -14.69
C TYR A 79 -5.74 18.17 -15.25
N ALA A 80 -6.16 17.06 -14.63
CA ALA A 80 -7.51 16.52 -14.74
C ALA A 80 -8.39 17.05 -13.60
N LYS A 81 -9.61 17.50 -13.92
CA LYS A 81 -10.63 17.81 -12.92
C LYS A 81 -11.41 16.54 -12.59
N PHE A 82 -11.44 16.16 -11.31
CA PHE A 82 -12.28 15.08 -10.80
C PHE A 82 -13.00 15.56 -9.55
N ARG A 83 -14.34 15.65 -9.62
CA ARG A 83 -15.18 16.26 -8.59
C ARG A 83 -14.61 17.62 -8.15
N ASN A 84 -14.31 17.78 -6.86
CA ASN A 84 -13.78 19.01 -6.27
C ASN A 84 -12.24 19.08 -6.26
N CYS A 85 -11.56 18.06 -6.81
CA CYS A 85 -10.11 17.95 -6.82
C CYS A 85 -9.53 18.23 -8.21
N SER A 86 -8.27 18.70 -8.23
CA SER A 86 -7.47 18.80 -9.46
C SER A 86 -6.31 17.82 -9.32
N LEU A 87 -6.27 16.82 -10.18
CA LEU A 87 -5.23 15.80 -10.22
C LEU A 87 -4.19 16.24 -11.26
N TYR A 88 -2.94 16.38 -10.84
CA TYR A 88 -1.85 16.71 -11.76
C TYR A 88 -1.38 15.45 -12.46
N GLY A 89 -1.37 15.46 -13.79
CA GLY A 89 -0.76 14.41 -14.60
C GLY A 89 0.68 14.79 -14.91
N GLU A 90 0.87 15.57 -15.97
CA GLU A 90 2.18 16.06 -16.39
C GLU A 90 2.04 17.32 -17.26
N ARG A 91 3.03 18.20 -17.19
CA ARG A 91 3.11 19.40 -18.04
C ARG A 91 3.41 19.01 -19.48
N GLY A 92 2.65 19.56 -20.43
CA GLY A 92 2.84 19.29 -21.86
C GLY A 92 1.82 18.32 -22.46
N LEU A 93 1.03 17.63 -21.63
CA LEU A 93 -0.06 16.75 -22.07
C LEU A 93 -1.39 17.50 -22.27
N ALA A 94 -1.33 18.78 -22.63
CA ALA A 94 -2.52 19.62 -22.74
C ALA A 94 -3.48 19.08 -23.81
N GLY A 95 -4.74 18.83 -23.42
CA GLY A 95 -5.75 18.29 -24.30
C GLY A 95 -5.67 16.77 -24.50
N GLU A 96 -4.65 16.09 -23.96
CA GLU A 96 -4.58 14.64 -23.97
C GLU A 96 -5.66 14.01 -23.10
N THR A 97 -5.97 12.76 -23.40
CA THR A 97 -6.93 11.96 -22.66
C THR A 97 -6.22 11.19 -21.55
N ALA A 98 -6.66 11.38 -20.31
CA ALA A 98 -6.17 10.67 -19.15
C ALA A 98 -7.27 9.77 -18.57
N LEU A 99 -6.85 8.61 -18.07
CA LEU A 99 -7.70 7.69 -17.32
C LEU A 99 -7.57 8.00 -15.83
N VAL A 100 -8.67 8.40 -15.20
CA VAL A 100 -8.72 8.56 -13.74
C VAL A 100 -9.28 7.26 -13.15
N ASN A 101 -8.45 6.54 -12.41
CA ASN A 101 -8.80 5.31 -11.72
C ASN A 101 -9.34 5.62 -10.32
N ILE A 102 -10.59 5.23 -10.05
CA ILE A 102 -11.25 5.42 -8.75
C ILE A 102 -11.42 4.04 -8.13
N PHE A 103 -10.59 3.71 -7.14
CA PHE A 103 -10.75 2.48 -6.37
C PHE A 103 -11.91 2.64 -5.39
N GLN A 104 -12.76 1.63 -5.27
CA GLN A 104 -13.85 1.61 -4.28
C GLN A 104 -13.28 1.20 -2.92
N ASP A 105 -13.90 1.70 -1.84
CA ASP A 105 -13.64 1.26 -0.46
C ASP A 105 -14.24 -0.12 -0.17
#